data_AF-A0A1Q4XZR4-F1
#
_entry.id   AF-A0A1Q4XZR4-F1
#
_cell.length_a   1.000
_cell.length_b   1.000
_cell.length_c   1.000
_cell.angle_alpha   90.00
_cell.angle_beta   90.00
_cell.angle_gamma   90.00
#
_symmetry.space_group_name_H-M   'P 1'
#
loop_
_entity.id
_entity.type
_entity.pdbx_description
1 polymer ?
#
loop_
_entity_poly.entity_id
_entity_poly.type
_entity_poly.pdbx_seq_one_letter_code
_entity_poly.pdbx_strand_id
1 'polypeptide(L)'
;MERKPALRSRLLGLELRRVREANGLTVAELAHRTQQSPQRISELEKGVAAAPTPDPTMWCAWGTEATCVINVLCRTAVRIDVLAPLGLNPIFERLDADRCTVYVLEGAAVDRTDVTVRVIPRSAGYCPGVEHPLTRFVLADGPAVVFYAYLHRAMFTEEPRHLRSAEELFGRLAELARG
;
A
#
# COMPACT_ATOMS: atom_id res chain seq x y z
N MET A 1 4.08 -11.22 25.03
CA MET A 1 4.02 -10.10 24.07
C MET A 1 3.79 -10.69 22.68
N GLU A 2 2.63 -10.45 22.08
CA GLU A 2 2.27 -11.02 20.77
C GLU A 2 3.21 -10.46 19.69
N ARG A 3 3.88 -11.35 18.95
CA ARG A 3 4.89 -10.96 17.96
C ARG A 3 4.19 -10.55 16.66
N LYS A 4 4.08 -9.24 16.42
CA LYS A 4 3.48 -8.72 15.18
C LYS A 4 4.33 -9.11 13.96
N PRO A 5 3.71 -9.63 12.88
CA PRO A 5 4.42 -9.97 11.66
C PRO A 5 4.96 -8.72 10.97
N ALA A 6 6.10 -8.84 10.29
CA ALA A 6 6.67 -7.74 9.52
C ALA A 6 5.84 -7.40 8.30
N LEU A 7 5.88 -6.12 7.89
CA LEU A 7 5.22 -5.67 6.67
C LEU A 7 5.56 -6.60 5.50
N ARG A 8 6.84 -6.91 5.30
CA ARG A 8 7.29 -7.86 4.25
C ARG A 8 6.68 -9.24 4.39
N SER A 9 6.75 -9.83 5.58
CA SER A 9 6.23 -11.18 5.82
C SER A 9 4.72 -11.25 5.70
N ARG A 10 4.01 -10.21 6.15
CA ARG A 10 2.56 -10.08 6.07
C ARG A 10 2.10 -9.97 4.62
N LEU A 11 2.72 -9.10 3.83
CA LEU A 11 2.41 -8.95 2.41
C LEU A 11 2.72 -10.22 1.60
N LEU A 12 3.86 -10.86 1.88
CA LEU A 12 4.22 -12.14 1.28
C LEU A 12 3.19 -13.23 1.60
N GLY A 13 2.76 -13.31 2.87
CA GLY A 13 1.77 -14.29 3.31
C GLY A 13 0.40 -14.10 2.63
N LEU A 14 -0.03 -12.85 2.47
CA LEU A 14 -1.25 -12.50 1.74
C LEU A 14 -1.16 -12.92 0.27
N GLU A 15 -0.03 -12.65 -0.39
CA GLU A 15 0.15 -13.04 -1.80
C GLU A 15 0.26 -14.56 -1.97
N LEU A 16 0.98 -15.24 -1.08
CA LEU A 16 1.09 -16.70 -1.08
C LEU A 16 -0.29 -17.35 -0.97
N ARG A 17 -1.10 -16.92 0.01
CA ARG A 17 -2.46 -17.40 0.20
C ARG A 17 -3.31 -17.18 -1.05
N ARG A 18 -3.28 -15.97 -1.61
CA ARG A 18 -4.05 -15.62 -2.80
C ARG A 18 -3.68 -16.50 -3.99
N VAL A 19 -2.39 -16.66 -4.28
CA VAL A 19 -1.92 -17.50 -5.39
C VAL A 19 -2.30 -18.96 -5.15
N ARG A 20 -2.17 -19.45 -3.91
CA ARG A 20 -2.57 -20.81 -3.55
C ARG A 20 -4.07 -21.04 -3.83
N GLU A 21 -4.93 -20.16 -3.34
CA GLU A 21 -6.39 -20.26 -3.48
C GLU A 21 -6.83 -20.10 -4.93
N ALA A 22 -6.23 -19.19 -5.68
CA ALA A 22 -6.51 -19.01 -7.12
C ALA A 22 -6.16 -20.25 -7.96
N ASN A 23 -5.25 -21.11 -7.48
CA ASN A 23 -4.91 -22.38 -8.11
C ASN A 23 -5.70 -23.56 -7.53
N GLY A 24 -6.69 -23.33 -6.66
CA GLY A 24 -7.50 -24.38 -6.04
C GLY A 24 -6.72 -25.31 -5.10
N LEU A 25 -5.55 -24.88 -4.59
CA LEU A 25 -4.71 -25.70 -3.75
C LEU A 25 -5.04 -25.54 -2.26
N THR A 26 -5.09 -26.64 -1.53
CA THR A 26 -5.03 -26.66 -0.07
C THR A 26 -3.62 -26.35 0.42
N VAL A 27 -3.50 -25.99 1.70
CA VAL A 27 -2.20 -25.79 2.37
C VAL A 27 -1.34 -27.06 2.29
N ALA A 28 -1.95 -28.25 2.44
CA ALA A 28 -1.25 -29.53 2.40
C ALA A 28 -0.69 -29.83 1.00
N GLU A 29 -1.46 -29.56 -0.06
CA GLU A 29 -1.02 -29.77 -1.45
C GLU A 29 0.10 -28.80 -1.84
N LEU A 30 0.00 -27.53 -1.44
CA LEU A 30 1.08 -26.58 -1.67
C LEU A 30 2.36 -26.98 -0.91
N ALA A 31 2.23 -27.42 0.35
CA ALA A 31 3.33 -27.90 1.15
C ALA A 31 4.05 -29.08 0.47
N HIS A 32 3.28 -30.07 -0.01
CA HIS A 32 3.83 -31.19 -0.76
C HIS A 32 4.59 -30.74 -2.02
N ARG A 33 4.00 -29.85 -2.84
CA ARG A 33 4.64 -29.35 -4.08
C ARG A 33 5.92 -28.55 -3.84
N THR A 34 6.00 -27.85 -2.71
CA THR A 34 7.15 -26.99 -2.36
C THR A 34 8.17 -27.69 -1.45
N GLN A 35 7.95 -28.97 -1.14
CA GLN A 35 8.77 -29.74 -0.19
C GLN A 35 8.90 -29.03 1.17
N GLN A 36 7.81 -28.40 1.62
CA GLN A 36 7.69 -27.74 2.93
C GLN A 36 6.68 -28.50 3.80
N SER A 37 6.66 -28.22 5.11
CA SER A 37 5.60 -28.73 5.97
C SER A 37 4.32 -27.90 5.84
N PRO A 38 3.12 -28.49 6.02
CA PRO A 38 1.86 -27.74 6.05
C PRO A 38 1.85 -26.64 7.11
N GLN A 39 2.47 -26.90 8.26
CA GLN A 39 2.65 -25.90 9.32
C GLN A 39 3.47 -24.71 8.82
N ARG A 40 4.59 -24.96 8.13
CA ARG A 40 5.45 -23.89 7.61
C ARG A 40 4.73 -23.01 6.59
N ILE A 41 3.94 -23.61 5.69
CA ILE A 41 3.09 -22.85 4.75
C ILE A 41 2.05 -22.04 5.50
N SER A 42 1.37 -22.62 6.50
CA SER A 42 0.39 -21.88 7.32
C SER A 42 1.03 -20.71 8.08
N GLU A 43 2.25 -20.88 8.60
CA GLU A 43 3.00 -19.83 9.28
C GLU A 43 3.38 -18.70 8.31
N LEU A 44 3.84 -19.05 7.10
CA LEU A 44 4.12 -18.08 6.04
C LEU A 44 2.88 -17.27 5.66
N GLU A 45 1.74 -17.92 5.47
CA GLU A 45 0.48 -17.22 5.16
C GLU A 45 -0.01 -16.31 6.28
N LYS A 46 0.30 -16.66 7.53
CA LYS A 46 0.06 -15.81 8.71
C LYS A 46 1.11 -14.71 8.88
N GLY A 47 2.11 -14.64 8.00
CA GLY A 47 3.21 -13.69 8.05
C GLY A 47 4.22 -13.94 9.18
N VAL A 48 4.21 -15.14 9.78
CA VAL A 48 5.13 -15.49 10.87
C VAL A 48 6.53 -15.74 10.29
N ALA A 49 7.45 -14.84 10.62
CA ALA A 49 8.87 -14.95 10.25
C ALA A 49 9.66 -15.75 11.30
N ALA A 50 10.77 -16.37 10.90
CA ALA A 50 11.62 -17.16 11.80
C ALA A 50 12.41 -16.30 12.81
N ALA A 51 12.80 -15.06 12.48
CA ALA A 51 13.68 -14.19 13.29
C ALA A 51 13.00 -12.88 13.79
N PRO A 52 13.45 -12.26 14.90
CA PRO A 52 12.66 -11.32 15.68
C PRO A 52 12.53 -9.91 15.06
N THR A 53 11.30 -9.41 15.23
CA THR A 53 10.72 -8.06 15.03
C THR A 53 10.87 -7.34 13.70
N PRO A 54 9.78 -6.67 13.27
CA PRO A 54 9.65 -6.21 11.91
C PRO A 54 10.33 -4.87 11.73
N ASP A 55 11.12 -4.71 10.67
CA ASP A 55 11.29 -3.37 10.14
C ASP A 55 9.88 -2.90 9.73
N PRO A 56 9.29 -1.90 10.41
CA PRO A 56 8.01 -1.34 9.99
C PRO A 56 8.14 -0.71 8.60
N THR A 57 9.37 -0.48 8.15
CA THR A 57 9.71 0.06 6.85
C THR A 57 10.26 -1.04 5.94
N MET A 58 9.78 -1.05 4.70
CA MET A 58 10.30 -1.86 3.62
C MET A 58 10.83 -0.93 2.55
N TRP A 59 12.09 -1.11 2.20
CA TRP A 59 12.67 -0.58 0.98
C TRP A 59 12.76 -1.68 -0.07
N CYS A 60 12.33 -1.37 -1.28
CA CYS A 60 12.54 -2.24 -2.43
C CYS A 60 12.89 -1.44 -3.67
N ALA A 61 13.58 -2.10 -4.60
CA ALA A 61 13.82 -1.54 -5.91
C ALA A 61 12.48 -1.39 -6.67
N TRP A 62 12.45 -0.44 -7.61
CA TRP A 62 11.38 -0.39 -8.60
C TRP A 62 11.36 -1.66 -9.47
N GLY A 63 10.25 -1.88 -10.16
CA GLY A 63 10.01 -3.08 -10.96
C GLY A 63 9.13 -4.08 -10.23
N THR A 64 9.41 -5.38 -10.40
CA THR A 64 8.54 -6.46 -9.95
C THR A 64 8.24 -6.42 -8.46
N GLU A 65 9.24 -6.16 -7.62
CA GLU A 65 9.04 -6.17 -6.16
C GLU A 65 8.07 -5.08 -5.69
N ALA A 66 8.33 -3.82 -6.08
CA ALA A 66 7.44 -2.69 -5.76
C ALA A 66 6.02 -2.89 -6.34
N THR A 67 5.94 -3.39 -7.57
CA THR A 67 4.65 -3.67 -8.24
C THR A 67 3.84 -4.73 -7.49
N CYS A 68 4.48 -5.82 -7.06
CA CYS A 68 3.83 -6.85 -6.26
C CYS A 68 3.31 -6.30 -4.93
N VAL A 69 4.11 -5.49 -4.22
CA VAL A 69 3.70 -4.87 -2.95
C VAL A 69 2.51 -3.95 -3.16
N ILE A 70 2.57 -3.06 -4.15
CA ILE A 70 1.48 -2.13 -4.47
C ILE A 70 0.22 -2.89 -4.86
N ASN A 71 0.32 -3.95 -5.67
CA ASN A 71 -0.83 -4.75 -6.07
C ASN A 71 -1.49 -5.46 -4.88
N VAL A 72 -0.71 -5.99 -3.93
CA VAL A 72 -1.26 -6.55 -2.69
C VAL A 72 -1.98 -5.48 -1.87
N LEU A 73 -1.36 -4.31 -1.69
CA LEU A 73 -1.96 -3.20 -0.94
C LEU A 73 -3.22 -2.66 -1.61
N CYS A 74 -3.22 -2.46 -2.93
CA CYS A 74 -4.40 -2.00 -3.68
C CYS A 74 -5.57 -2.96 -3.53
N ARG A 75 -5.32 -4.28 -3.51
CA ARG A 75 -6.39 -5.27 -3.33
C ARG A 75 -6.91 -5.32 -1.90
N THR A 76 -6.02 -5.23 -0.91
CA THR A 76 -6.35 -5.48 0.51
C THR A 76 -6.78 -4.24 1.28
N ALA A 77 -6.47 -3.05 0.78
CA ALA A 77 -6.88 -1.81 1.39
C ALA A 77 -8.40 -1.61 1.28
N VAL A 78 -8.99 -1.18 2.39
CA VAL A 78 -10.38 -0.72 2.46
C VAL A 78 -10.52 0.74 2.06
N ARG A 79 -9.42 1.51 2.09
CA ARG A 79 -9.34 2.89 1.62
C ARG A 79 -7.93 3.21 1.15
N ILE A 80 -7.85 3.95 0.05
CA ILE A 80 -6.60 4.38 -0.59
C ILE A 80 -6.70 5.88 -0.83
N ASP A 81 -5.85 6.66 -0.16
CA ASP A 81 -5.71 8.08 -0.42
C ASP A 81 -4.38 8.31 -1.15
N VAL A 82 -4.41 8.96 -2.31
CA VAL A 82 -3.23 9.22 -3.15
C VAL A 82 -3.04 10.72 -3.28
N LEU A 83 -1.86 11.22 -2.92
CA LEU A 83 -1.42 12.56 -3.31
C LEU A 83 -0.55 12.44 -4.56
N ALA A 84 -1.07 12.94 -5.67
CA ALA A 84 -0.48 12.85 -6.99
C ALA A 84 -0.50 14.22 -7.68
N PRO A 85 0.30 15.19 -7.21
CA PRO A 85 0.21 16.59 -7.64
C PRO A 85 0.27 16.79 -9.16
N LEU A 86 1.04 15.93 -9.84
CA LEU A 86 1.30 15.98 -11.28
C LEU A 86 0.60 14.85 -12.07
N GLY A 87 -0.32 14.13 -11.45
CA GLY A 87 -0.98 12.97 -12.04
C GLY A 87 -0.56 11.64 -11.42
N LEU A 88 -1.40 10.63 -11.61
CA LEU A 88 -1.27 9.33 -10.97
C LEU A 88 -0.08 8.53 -11.54
N ASN A 89 0.73 7.95 -10.65
CA ASN A 89 1.85 7.11 -11.07
C ASN A 89 1.33 5.86 -11.83
N PRO A 90 1.86 5.52 -13.01
CA PRO A 90 1.38 4.40 -13.82
C PRO A 90 1.55 3.03 -13.15
N ILE A 91 2.31 2.93 -12.05
CA ILE A 91 2.42 1.70 -11.25
C ILE A 91 1.07 1.26 -10.66
N PHE A 92 0.10 2.18 -10.55
CA PHE A 92 -1.26 1.87 -10.14
C PHE A 92 -2.07 1.39 -11.34
N GLU A 93 -1.97 0.10 -11.67
CA GLU A 93 -2.66 -0.50 -12.81
C GLU A 93 -4.18 -0.49 -12.63
N ARG A 94 -4.68 -0.89 -11.46
CA ARG A 94 -6.11 -0.96 -11.15
C ARG A 94 -6.38 -0.49 -9.74
N LEU A 95 -7.33 0.43 -9.63
CA LEU A 95 -7.89 0.93 -8.38
C LEU A 95 -9.40 0.67 -8.38
N ASP A 96 -10.09 1.25 -7.42
CA ASP A 96 -11.51 1.09 -7.23
C ASP A 96 -12.04 2.44 -6.72
N ALA A 97 -12.98 3.02 -7.47
CA ALA A 97 -13.44 4.38 -7.25
C ALA A 97 -14.12 4.57 -5.88
N ASP A 98 -14.70 3.50 -5.32
CA ASP A 98 -15.41 3.54 -4.04
C ASP A 98 -14.46 3.64 -2.85
N ARG A 99 -13.22 3.17 -3.00
CA ARG A 99 -12.20 3.18 -1.95
C ARG A 99 -11.00 4.06 -2.26
N CYS A 100 -10.83 4.53 -3.49
CA CYS A 100 -9.66 5.30 -3.90
C CYS A 100 -9.99 6.77 -4.17
N THR A 101 -9.35 7.67 -3.44
CA THR A 101 -9.38 9.11 -3.68
C THR A 101 -8.01 9.62 -4.09
N VAL A 102 -7.90 10.28 -5.23
CA VAL A 102 -6.68 10.86 -5.77
C VAL A 102 -6.76 12.38 -5.71
N TYR A 103 -5.84 13.00 -4.98
CA TYR A 103 -5.69 14.44 -4.86
C TYR A 103 -4.63 14.95 -5.84
N VAL A 104 -5.03 15.86 -6.72
CA VAL A 104 -4.15 16.42 -7.77
C VAL A 104 -4.17 17.94 -7.75
N LEU A 105 -3.11 18.59 -8.23
CA LEU A 105 -3.15 20.05 -8.38
C LEU A 105 -4.01 20.43 -9.58
N GLU A 106 -4.64 21.61 -9.49
CA GLU A 106 -5.37 22.20 -10.61
C GLU A 106 -4.52 22.27 -11.89
N GLY A 107 -5.09 21.74 -12.97
CA GLY A 107 -4.46 21.57 -14.28
C GLY A 107 -3.75 20.23 -14.50
N ALA A 108 -3.65 19.37 -13.49
CA ALA A 108 -3.17 18.00 -13.67
C ALA A 108 -4.23 17.14 -14.37
N ALA A 109 -3.84 16.45 -15.44
CA ALA A 109 -4.71 15.50 -16.13
C ALA A 109 -4.74 14.16 -15.39
N VAL A 110 -5.95 13.68 -15.09
CA VAL A 110 -6.18 12.31 -14.60
C VAL A 110 -7.28 11.69 -15.45
N ASP A 111 -6.87 10.87 -16.42
CA ASP A 111 -7.80 10.13 -17.29
C ASP A 111 -8.01 8.71 -16.71
N ARG A 112 -8.78 8.64 -15.62
CA ARG A 112 -9.07 7.40 -14.89
C ARG A 112 -10.50 7.42 -14.36
N THR A 113 -11.22 6.33 -14.57
CA THR A 113 -12.60 6.15 -14.09
C THR A 113 -12.69 5.27 -12.85
N ASP A 114 -11.59 4.62 -12.46
CA ASP A 114 -11.49 3.71 -11.32
C ASP A 114 -10.98 4.41 -10.05
N VAL A 115 -11.06 5.75 -10.00
CA VAL A 115 -10.68 6.57 -8.84
C VAL A 115 -11.62 7.76 -8.71
N THR A 116 -11.83 8.23 -7.47
CA THR A 116 -12.42 9.54 -7.20
C THR A 116 -11.33 10.60 -7.27
N VAL A 117 -11.41 11.54 -8.21
CA VAL A 117 -10.43 12.64 -8.35
C VAL A 117 -10.90 13.86 -7.55
N ARG A 118 -9.99 14.44 -6.76
CA ARG A 118 -10.17 15.69 -6.03
C ARG A 118 -9.10 16.69 -6.44
N VAL A 119 -9.53 17.88 -6.85
CA VAL A 119 -8.62 18.92 -7.33
C VAL A 119 -8.27 19.86 -6.18
N ILE A 120 -6.98 20.15 -6.02
CA ILE A 120 -6.44 21.12 -5.08
C ILE A 120 -6.22 22.44 -5.83
N PRO A 121 -6.88 23.55 -5.44
CA PRO A 121 -6.65 24.86 -6.06
C PRO A 121 -5.20 25.31 -5.92
N ARG A 122 -4.61 25.94 -6.95
CA ARG A 122 -3.24 26.49 -6.83
C ARG A 122 -3.13 27.60 -5.78
N SER A 123 -4.21 28.32 -5.56
CA SER A 123 -4.32 29.39 -4.56
C SER A 123 -4.39 28.89 -3.12
N ALA A 124 -4.70 27.61 -2.89
CA ALA A 124 -4.79 27.02 -1.55
C ALA A 124 -3.44 26.95 -0.82
N GLY A 125 -2.34 27.28 -1.51
CA GLY A 125 -0.99 27.13 -1.01
C GLY A 125 -0.54 25.68 -1.09
N TYR A 126 0.70 25.48 -1.51
CA TYR A 126 1.32 24.15 -1.48
C TYR A 126 1.47 23.70 -0.02
N CYS A 127 0.99 22.50 0.34
CA CYS A 127 1.17 21.96 1.69
C CYS A 127 2.67 21.90 2.03
N PRO A 128 3.19 22.75 2.95
CA PRO A 128 4.61 22.79 3.24
C PRO A 128 5.11 21.42 3.72
N GLY A 129 6.24 20.95 3.19
CA GLY A 129 6.84 19.67 3.56
C GLY A 129 6.33 18.44 2.81
N VAL A 130 5.36 18.58 1.89
CA VAL A 130 5.07 17.52 0.92
C VAL A 130 6.13 17.59 -0.18
N GLU A 131 7.22 16.87 -0.04
CA GLU A 131 8.26 16.91 -1.08
C GLU A 131 8.00 15.91 -2.22
N HIS A 132 7.14 14.90 -2.00
CA HIS A 132 6.99 13.77 -2.91
C HIS A 132 5.52 13.29 -2.99
N PRO A 133 5.08 12.74 -4.14
CA PRO A 133 3.85 11.95 -4.20
C PRO A 133 3.87 10.86 -3.13
N LEU A 134 2.74 10.64 -2.49
CA LEU A 134 2.60 9.61 -1.46
C LEU A 134 1.22 8.98 -1.50
N THR A 135 1.13 7.75 -1.01
CA THR A 135 -0.12 6.99 -0.94
C THR A 135 -0.30 6.41 0.44
N ARG A 136 -1.49 6.57 1.02
CA ARG A 136 -1.89 5.91 2.26
C ARG A 136 -2.84 4.77 1.93
N PHE A 137 -2.49 3.56 2.32
CA PHE A 137 -3.33 2.37 2.26
C PHE A 137 -3.85 2.07 3.66
N VAL A 138 -5.16 2.23 3.86
CA VAL A 138 -5.84 1.81 5.09
C VAL A 138 -6.29 0.36 4.90
N LEU A 139 -5.83 -0.52 5.76
CA LEU A 139 -6.18 -1.94 5.74
C LEU A 139 -7.34 -2.21 6.69
N ALA A 140 -8.15 -3.24 6.41
CA ALA A 140 -9.22 -3.68 7.31
C ALA A 140 -8.65 -4.11 8.67
N ASP A 141 -7.54 -4.86 8.61
CA ASP A 141 -6.85 -5.41 9.77
C ASP A 141 -5.38 -4.94 9.78
N GLY A 142 -4.94 -4.42 10.92
CA GLY A 142 -3.57 -3.98 11.14
C GLY A 142 -3.30 -2.50 10.82
N PRO A 143 -2.04 -2.05 10.90
CA PRO A 143 -1.69 -0.67 10.63
C PRO A 143 -1.89 -0.32 9.15
N ALA A 144 -2.21 0.95 8.90
CA ALA A 144 -2.11 1.51 7.56
C ALA A 144 -0.65 1.45 7.06
N VAL A 145 -0.48 1.51 5.74
CA VAL A 145 0.83 1.55 5.09
C VAL A 145 0.94 2.84 4.29
N VAL A 146 2.03 3.57 4.47
CA VAL A 146 2.35 4.73 3.63
C VAL A 146 3.40 4.33 2.61
N PHE A 147 3.14 4.64 1.36
CA PHE A 147 4.05 4.46 0.24
C PHE A 147 4.59 5.81 -0.20
N TYR A 148 5.92 5.90 -0.30
CA TYR A 148 6.64 7.03 -0.88
C TYR A 148 7.38 6.57 -2.13
N ALA A 149 7.14 7.29 -3.22
CA ALA A 149 7.80 7.04 -4.50
C ALA A 149 9.07 7.88 -4.61
N TYR A 150 10.20 7.37 -4.10
CA TYR A 150 11.50 8.02 -4.30
C TYR A 150 12.07 7.69 -5.67
N LEU A 151 12.86 8.61 -6.23
CA LEU A 151 13.49 8.45 -7.55
C LEU A 151 14.19 7.09 -7.73
N HIS A 152 14.93 6.64 -6.73
CA HIS A 152 15.78 5.45 -6.81
C HIS A 152 15.17 4.19 -6.20
N ARG A 153 14.05 4.28 -5.45
CA ARG A 153 13.43 3.15 -4.75
C ARG A 153 12.01 3.43 -4.27
N ALA A 154 11.25 2.37 -4.03
CA ALA A 154 9.98 2.43 -3.33
C ALA A 154 10.19 2.26 -1.81
N MET A 155 9.51 3.08 -1.01
CA MET A 155 9.44 2.90 0.45
C MET A 155 8.01 2.63 0.87
N PHE A 156 7.80 1.57 1.65
CA PHE A 156 6.54 1.29 2.32
C PHE A 156 6.78 1.31 3.83
N THR A 157 5.93 1.96 4.60
CA THR A 157 6.16 2.06 6.04
C THR A 157 4.88 2.02 6.86
N GLU A 158 4.96 1.32 7.99
CA GLU A 158 3.99 1.28 9.08
C GLU A 158 4.46 2.13 10.28
N GLU A 159 5.53 2.90 10.12
CA GLU A 159 6.08 3.71 11.20
C GLU A 159 5.06 4.76 11.68
N PRO A 160 4.73 4.81 12.98
CA PRO A 160 3.65 5.67 13.49
C PRO A 160 3.77 7.15 13.12
N ARG A 161 5.00 7.68 13.00
CA ARG A 161 5.23 9.07 12.60
C ARG A 161 4.78 9.34 11.16
N HIS A 162 5.07 8.43 10.22
CA HIS A 162 4.66 8.54 8.83
C HIS A 162 3.15 8.38 8.69
N LEU A 163 2.56 7.46 9.46
CA LEU A 163 1.11 7.24 9.46
C LEU A 163 0.34 8.49 9.93
N ARG A 164 0.76 9.10 11.04
CA ARG A 164 0.14 10.34 11.55
C ARG A 164 0.29 11.50 10.57
N SER A 165 1.47 11.71 10.00
CA SER A 165 1.68 12.79 9.03
C SER A 165 0.85 12.60 7.76
N ALA A 166 0.73 11.36 7.25
CA ALA A 166 -0.14 11.07 6.12
C ALA A 166 -1.62 11.31 6.46
N GLU A 167 -2.06 10.93 7.67
CA GLU A 167 -3.42 11.17 8.13
C GLU A 167 -3.78 12.64 8.22
N GLU A 168 -2.95 13.44 8.88
CA GLU A 168 -3.12 14.89 8.98
C GLU A 168 -3.15 15.55 7.60
N LEU A 169 -2.24 15.14 6.71
CA LEU A 169 -2.18 15.64 5.34
C LEU A 169 -3.48 15.33 4.57
N PHE A 170 -3.92 14.08 4.53
CA PHE A 170 -5.13 13.72 3.78
C PHE A 170 -6.40 14.31 4.39
N GLY A 171 -6.43 14.55 5.71
CA GLY A 171 -7.48 15.34 6.36
C GLY A 171 -7.55 16.77 5.81
N ARG A 172 -6.41 17.45 5.75
CA ARG A 172 -6.31 18.81 5.18
C ARG A 172 -6.66 18.86 3.70
N LEU A 173 -6.14 17.92 2.90
CA LEU A 173 -6.46 17.84 1.47
C LEU A 173 -7.95 17.62 1.22
N ALA A 174 -8.61 16.81 2.05
CA ALA A 174 -10.05 16.60 1.98
C ALA A 174 -10.85 17.88 2.30
N GLU A 175 -10.35 18.76 3.17
CA GLU A 175 -10.94 20.07 3.42
C GLU A 175 -10.69 21.05 2.28
N LEU A 176 -9.45 21.15 1.79
CA LEU A 176 -9.08 22.06 0.69
C LEU A 176 -9.81 21.75 -0.61
N ALA A 177 -10.03 20.48 -0.93
CA ALA A 177 -10.73 20.07 -2.15
C ALA A 177 -12.27 20.10 -2.05
N ARG A 178 -12.82 20.56 -0.92
CA ARG A 178 -14.28 20.78 -0.74
C ARG A 178 -14.71 22.22 -1.05
N GLY A 179 -13.79 23.17 -1.00
CA GLY A 179 -14.02 24.59 -1.33
C GLY A 179 -13.67 24.88 -2.78
#